data_AF-A0A318RQX8-F1
#
_entry.id   AF-A0A318RQX8-F1
#
_cell.length_a   1.000
_cell.length_b   1.000
_cell.length_c   1.000
_cell.angle_alpha   90.00
_cell.angle_beta   90.00
_cell.angle_gamma   90.00
#
_symmetry.space_group_name_H-M   'P 1'
#
loop_
_entity.id
_entity.type
_entity.pdbx_description
1 polymer ?
#
loop_
_entity_poly.entity_id
_entity_poly.type
_entity_poly.pdbx_seq_one_letter_code
_entity_poly.pdbx_strand_id
1 'polypeptide(L)'
;MTIWADVLVRASAALAAIYLFYLAASTKWPSSYYLLDDAIGARVSKTTFSYLSFRFLPLFVASLCAMGYLSNVTERLAVALCIGVGHLVISVVRINPYTNPGPRREKSWYVLQAAVLLVSVCFLAIAVWLAPLFGTTLPQWRDFTTAIVTALIVVCVGVFIQSATSKDVAVNSNSIDLARRRYKPMVDRLALEHGVDRSFALALVIAEDLQRPRWFRVIERRLARARLARTVGVGQSTGQWFITDEQGIAMLLSSIGSLSSADGDVSRAKMAAAAEKCNEGDGYVEFVLRIHGLLEQGIYRTSLLDTDGNPLITASPLSLLRGEWVVSGDVGPSVHAITIVNNTTREIRSPALHSAPGLTRTSWSATLPVEWTSITVLPDPHVTGDYRSEVALWPPY
;
A
#
# COMPACT_ATOMS: atom_id res chain seq x y z
N MET A 1 14.48 42.98 -30.74
CA MET A 1 14.28 41.51 -30.64
C MET A 1 13.45 41.10 -29.40
N THR A 2 12.87 42.03 -28.64
CA THR A 2 12.33 41.80 -27.28
C THR A 2 10.81 41.63 -27.22
N ILE A 3 10.04 42.32 -28.08
CA ILE A 3 8.56 42.32 -28.02
C ILE A 3 7.98 40.96 -28.45
N TRP A 4 8.45 40.41 -29.57
CA TRP A 4 7.97 39.12 -30.07
C TRP A 4 8.32 37.96 -29.14
N ALA A 5 9.48 38.01 -28.48
CA ALA A 5 9.86 37.01 -27.48
C ALA A 5 8.89 37.03 -26.29
N ASP A 6 8.55 38.22 -25.77
CA ASP A 6 7.59 38.36 -24.66
C ASP A 6 6.17 37.90 -25.06
N VAL A 7 5.72 38.25 -26.26
CA VAL A 7 4.44 37.77 -26.83
C VAL A 7 4.40 36.25 -26.88
N LEU A 8 5.45 35.61 -27.41
CA LEU A 8 5.52 34.16 -27.52
C LEU A 8 5.58 33.46 -26.16
N VAL A 9 6.32 34.00 -25.19
CA VAL A 9 6.40 33.44 -23.84
C VAL A 9 5.04 33.50 -23.14
N ARG A 10 4.35 34.64 -23.21
CA ARG A 10 2.99 34.79 -22.64
C ARG A 10 1.99 33.84 -23.26
N ALA A 11 1.99 33.75 -24.60
CA ALA A 11 1.10 32.84 -25.31
C ALA A 11 1.41 31.38 -24.95
N SER A 12 2.69 31.01 -24.87
CA SER A 12 3.12 29.66 -24.49
C SER A 12 2.71 29.30 -23.06
N ALA A 13 2.87 30.22 -22.10
CA ALA A 13 2.43 30.01 -20.73
C ALA A 13 0.91 29.81 -20.62
N ALA A 14 0.11 30.61 -21.34
CA ALA A 14 -1.34 30.43 -21.40
C ALA A 14 -1.74 29.09 -22.02
N LEU A 15 -1.12 28.72 -23.15
CA LEU A 15 -1.37 27.44 -23.81
C LEU A 15 -0.98 26.26 -22.93
N ALA A 16 0.14 26.35 -22.21
CA ALA A 16 0.57 25.34 -21.25
C ALA A 16 -0.42 25.23 -20.08
N ALA A 17 -0.91 26.34 -19.53
CA ALA A 17 -1.92 26.32 -18.47
C ALA A 17 -3.23 25.68 -18.93
N ILE A 18 -3.71 26.03 -20.13
CA ILE A 18 -4.90 25.41 -20.75
C ILE A 18 -4.66 23.91 -20.96
N TYR A 19 -3.50 23.52 -21.48
CA TYR A 19 -3.14 22.13 -21.71
C TYR A 19 -3.08 21.34 -20.40
N LEU A 20 -2.44 21.88 -19.36
CA LEU A 20 -2.35 21.26 -18.04
C LEU A 20 -3.72 21.14 -17.36
N PHE A 21 -4.59 22.14 -17.51
CA PHE A 21 -5.97 22.06 -17.04
C PHE A 21 -6.69 20.86 -17.66
N TYR A 22 -6.62 20.73 -18.99
CA TYR A 22 -7.22 19.58 -19.68
C TYR A 22 -6.49 18.27 -19.40
N LEU A 23 -5.17 18.29 -19.18
CA LEU A 23 -4.40 17.12 -18.82
C LEU A 23 -4.81 16.62 -17.43
N ALA A 24 -4.92 17.50 -16.43
CA ALA A 24 -5.37 17.17 -15.09
C ALA A 24 -6.83 16.67 -15.09
N ALA A 25 -7.68 17.28 -15.93
CA ALA A 25 -9.02 16.75 -16.19
C ALA A 25 -8.97 15.37 -16.85
N SER A 26 -8.03 15.13 -17.78
CA SER A 26 -7.83 13.84 -18.48
C SER A 26 -7.17 12.75 -17.63
N THR A 27 -6.35 13.07 -16.64
CA THR A 27 -5.87 12.06 -15.68
C THR A 27 -7.01 11.48 -14.82
N LYS A 28 -8.19 12.13 -14.85
CA LYS A 28 -9.47 11.62 -14.33
C LYS A 28 -10.50 11.32 -15.45
N TRP A 29 -10.11 11.31 -16.73
CA TRP A 29 -11.02 11.18 -17.88
C TRP A 29 -10.34 10.46 -19.06
N PRO A 30 -10.92 9.40 -19.65
CA PRO A 30 -10.35 8.75 -20.83
C PRO A 30 -10.23 9.66 -22.08
N SER A 31 -9.28 9.34 -22.94
CA SER A 31 -8.78 10.12 -24.09
C SER A 31 -9.75 10.35 -25.28
N SER A 32 -11.06 10.37 -25.07
CA SER A 32 -12.03 10.60 -26.15
C SER A 32 -13.28 11.34 -25.68
N TYR A 33 -13.44 12.57 -26.14
CA TYR A 33 -14.59 13.47 -25.95
C TYR A 33 -15.95 12.94 -26.47
N TYR A 34 -16.04 11.70 -26.93
CA TYR A 34 -17.24 11.12 -27.54
C TYR A 34 -17.63 9.74 -27.00
N LEU A 35 -16.94 9.23 -25.98
CA LEU A 35 -17.43 8.09 -25.21
C LEU A 35 -17.95 8.63 -23.89
N LEU A 36 -19.27 8.77 -23.81
CA LEU A 36 -19.99 8.99 -22.56
C LEU A 36 -19.85 7.71 -21.73
N ASP A 37 -18.81 7.65 -20.93
CA ASP A 37 -18.81 6.90 -19.69
C ASP A 37 -17.82 7.56 -18.74
N ASP A 38 -18.32 8.54 -17.97
CA ASP A 38 -18.01 8.67 -16.54
C ASP A 38 -18.76 9.84 -15.88
N ALA A 39 -18.94 9.74 -14.56
CA ALA A 39 -19.81 10.57 -13.71
C ALA A 39 -19.61 12.11 -13.80
N ILE A 40 -18.43 12.58 -14.23
CA ILE A 40 -18.15 14.01 -14.43
C ILE A 40 -18.65 14.49 -15.80
N GLY A 41 -18.53 13.67 -16.85
CA GLY A 41 -19.06 13.97 -18.18
C GLY A 41 -20.57 14.22 -18.12
N ALA A 42 -21.30 13.35 -17.42
CA ALA A 42 -22.73 13.51 -17.16
C ALA A 42 -23.07 14.77 -16.36
N ARG A 43 -22.18 15.24 -15.46
CA ARG A 43 -22.41 16.46 -14.66
C ARG A 43 -22.06 17.75 -15.43
N VAL A 44 -21.05 17.72 -16.30
CA VAL A 44 -20.65 18.85 -17.14
C VAL A 44 -21.60 18.99 -18.34
N SER A 45 -22.13 17.89 -18.88
CA SER A 45 -23.11 17.89 -19.97
C SER A 45 -24.55 18.14 -19.51
N LYS A 46 -24.81 18.23 -18.19
CA LYS A 46 -26.16 18.47 -17.63
C LYS A 46 -26.77 19.79 -18.06
N THR A 47 -25.93 20.83 -18.22
CA THR A 47 -26.41 22.15 -18.62
C THR A 47 -25.48 22.78 -19.66
N THR A 48 -26.07 23.54 -20.57
CA THR A 48 -25.32 24.33 -21.56
C THR A 48 -24.30 25.25 -20.89
N PHE A 49 -24.64 25.82 -19.73
CA PHE A 49 -23.73 26.67 -18.97
C PHE A 49 -22.50 25.92 -18.43
N SER A 50 -22.67 24.74 -17.85
CA SER A 50 -21.56 23.91 -17.36
C SER A 50 -20.64 23.48 -18.50
N TYR A 51 -21.23 23.10 -19.64
CA TYR A 51 -20.48 22.72 -20.84
C TYR A 51 -19.68 23.89 -21.41
N LEU A 52 -20.30 25.05 -21.60
CA LEU A 52 -19.63 26.25 -22.09
C LEU A 52 -18.54 26.73 -21.12
N SER A 53 -18.83 26.73 -19.81
CA SER A 53 -17.86 27.15 -18.79
C SER A 53 -16.63 26.24 -18.81
N PHE A 54 -16.82 24.92 -18.83
CA PHE A 54 -15.69 23.99 -18.87
C PHE A 54 -14.82 24.14 -20.13
N ARG A 55 -15.44 24.51 -21.27
CA ARG A 55 -14.74 24.65 -22.55
C ARG A 55 -14.05 26.00 -22.74
N PHE A 56 -14.67 27.09 -22.30
CA PHE A 56 -14.21 28.44 -22.62
C PHE A 56 -13.64 29.19 -21.42
N LEU A 57 -14.01 28.84 -20.19
CA LEU A 57 -13.47 29.51 -18.99
C LEU A 57 -11.95 29.35 -18.85
N PRO A 58 -11.33 28.17 -19.07
CA PRO A 58 -9.88 28.04 -19.00
C PRO A 58 -9.16 28.89 -20.05
N LEU A 59 -9.67 28.90 -21.29
CA LEU A 59 -9.16 29.73 -22.37
C LEU A 59 -9.24 31.21 -22.00
N PHE A 60 -10.39 31.65 -21.50
CA PHE A 60 -10.65 33.03 -21.12
C PHE A 60 -9.74 33.50 -19.99
N VAL A 61 -9.67 32.74 -18.89
CA VAL A 61 -8.85 33.07 -17.72
C VAL A 61 -7.36 33.09 -18.07
N ALA A 62 -6.85 32.07 -18.76
CA ALA A 62 -5.46 32.02 -19.17
C ALA A 62 -5.08 33.19 -20.10
N SER A 63 -5.99 33.56 -21.01
CA SER A 63 -5.80 34.70 -21.92
C SER A 63 -5.80 36.03 -21.17
N LEU A 64 -6.70 36.22 -20.21
CA LEU A 64 -6.71 37.41 -19.35
C LEU A 64 -5.40 37.55 -18.58
N CYS A 65 -4.92 36.47 -17.94
CA CYS A 65 -3.66 36.49 -17.20
C CYS A 65 -2.44 36.78 -18.09
N ALA A 66 -2.41 36.23 -19.31
CA ALA A 66 -1.33 36.48 -20.25
C ALA A 66 -1.27 37.94 -20.71
N MET A 67 -2.44 38.57 -20.90
CA MET A 67 -2.57 39.92 -21.44
C MET A 67 -2.69 41.03 -20.39
N GLY A 68 -2.99 40.70 -19.13
CA GLY A 68 -3.44 41.67 -18.12
C GLY A 68 -2.52 42.89 -17.91
N TYR A 69 -1.20 42.71 -18.05
CA TYR A 69 -0.20 43.77 -17.84
C TYR A 69 0.29 44.42 -19.13
N LEU A 70 -0.27 44.07 -20.28
CA LEU A 70 0.06 44.72 -21.55
C LEU A 70 -0.78 45.98 -21.68
N SER A 71 -0.13 47.14 -21.73
CA SER A 71 -0.81 48.43 -21.91
C SER A 71 -1.26 48.65 -23.36
N ASN A 72 -0.53 48.09 -24.33
CA ASN A 72 -0.79 48.25 -25.75
C ASN A 72 -1.81 47.24 -26.28
N VAL A 73 -2.85 47.72 -26.97
CA VAL A 73 -3.87 46.86 -27.61
C VAL A 73 -3.26 45.97 -28.69
N THR A 74 -2.25 46.44 -29.42
CA THR A 74 -1.60 45.68 -30.49
C THR A 74 -0.86 44.47 -29.93
N GLU A 75 -0.22 44.61 -28.77
CA GLU A 75 0.46 43.49 -28.08
C GLU A 75 -0.56 42.49 -27.52
N ARG A 76 -1.68 42.97 -26.96
CA ARG A 76 -2.78 42.09 -26.51
C ARG A 76 -3.35 41.30 -27.68
N LEU A 77 -3.59 41.95 -28.83
CA LEU A 77 -4.06 41.29 -30.04
C LEU A 77 -3.06 40.26 -30.56
N ALA A 78 -1.75 40.56 -30.54
CA ALA A 78 -0.72 39.61 -30.93
C ALA A 78 -0.68 38.37 -30.02
N VAL A 79 -0.76 38.56 -28.69
CA VAL A 79 -0.84 37.45 -27.72
C VAL A 79 -2.13 36.64 -27.92
N ALA A 80 -3.28 37.31 -28.08
CA ALA A 80 -4.56 36.64 -28.31
C ALA A 80 -4.56 35.84 -29.62
N LEU A 81 -3.93 36.35 -30.68
CA LEU A 81 -3.77 35.64 -31.95
C LEU A 81 -2.91 34.39 -31.76
N CYS A 82 -1.76 34.50 -31.09
CA CYS A 82 -0.90 33.35 -30.80
C CYS A 82 -1.61 32.29 -29.95
N ILE A 83 -2.36 32.68 -28.92
CA ILE A 83 -3.18 31.77 -28.11
C ILE A 83 -4.29 31.14 -28.97
N GLY A 84 -4.97 31.92 -29.80
CA GLY A 84 -6.03 31.43 -30.68
C GLY A 84 -5.53 30.39 -31.68
N VAL A 85 -4.40 30.68 -32.35
CA VAL A 85 -3.75 29.73 -33.28
C VAL A 85 -3.29 28.48 -32.52
N GLY A 86 -2.63 28.64 -31.37
CA GLY A 86 -2.19 27.50 -30.56
C GLY A 86 -3.34 26.65 -30.05
N HIS A 87 -4.44 27.27 -29.59
CA HIS A 87 -5.64 26.58 -29.14
C HIS A 87 -6.33 25.84 -30.29
N LEU A 88 -6.34 26.42 -31.50
CA LEU A 88 -6.82 25.77 -32.72
C LEU A 88 -5.95 24.56 -33.06
N VAL A 89 -4.61 24.69 -33.02
CA VAL A 89 -3.71 23.56 -33.25
C VAL A 89 -3.95 22.44 -32.24
N ILE A 90 -4.03 22.76 -30.94
CA ILE A 90 -4.31 21.78 -29.88
C ILE A 90 -5.69 21.12 -30.06
N SER A 91 -6.70 21.88 -30.49
CA SER A 91 -8.08 21.39 -30.61
C SER A 91 -8.37 20.68 -31.94
N VAL A 92 -7.72 21.06 -33.04
CA VAL A 92 -7.99 20.53 -34.39
C VAL A 92 -7.00 19.42 -34.75
N VAL A 93 -5.69 19.58 -34.45
CA VAL A 93 -4.67 18.57 -34.80
C VAL A 93 -4.80 17.33 -33.93
N ARG A 94 -5.09 17.49 -32.63
CA ARG A 94 -5.30 16.36 -31.71
C ARG A 94 -6.59 15.58 -32.00
N ILE A 95 -7.53 16.19 -32.72
CA ILE A 95 -8.85 15.63 -33.08
C ILE A 95 -8.92 15.36 -34.60
N ASN A 96 -7.78 15.39 -35.29
CA ASN A 96 -7.71 15.16 -36.73
C ASN A 96 -8.22 13.74 -37.07
N PRO A 97 -9.25 13.59 -37.94
CA PRO A 97 -9.79 12.28 -38.33
C PRO A 97 -8.77 11.33 -38.98
N TYR A 98 -7.62 11.82 -39.46
CA TYR A 98 -6.55 10.96 -39.99
C TYR A 98 -5.80 10.15 -38.92
N THR A 99 -5.96 10.45 -37.62
CA THR A 99 -5.33 9.69 -36.53
C THR A 99 -6.30 8.76 -35.78
N ASN A 100 -7.60 8.77 -36.10
CA ASN A 100 -8.59 7.88 -35.47
C ASN A 100 -9.79 7.60 -36.41
N PRO A 101 -9.72 6.56 -37.27
CA PRO A 101 -10.71 6.31 -38.32
C PRO A 101 -11.94 5.58 -37.75
N GLY A 102 -12.82 6.32 -37.09
CA GLY A 102 -14.17 5.84 -36.74
C GLY A 102 -15.15 5.94 -37.92
N PRO A 103 -16.19 5.08 -37.97
CA PRO A 103 -17.10 5.02 -39.12
C PRO A 103 -17.94 6.29 -39.26
N ARG A 104 -17.92 6.88 -40.47
CA ARG A 104 -18.77 7.95 -41.00
C ARG A 104 -19.15 9.05 -39.98
N ARG A 105 -18.26 10.02 -39.80
CA ARG A 105 -18.60 11.29 -39.12
C ARG A 105 -19.32 12.24 -40.08
N GLU A 106 -20.52 12.66 -39.69
CA GLU A 106 -21.43 13.51 -40.47
C GLU A 106 -20.99 14.98 -40.53
N LYS A 107 -21.51 15.75 -41.52
CA LYS A 107 -21.26 17.19 -41.71
C LYS A 107 -21.51 18.04 -40.45
N SER A 108 -22.38 17.57 -39.56
CA SER A 108 -22.70 18.17 -38.26
C SER A 108 -21.47 18.37 -37.36
N TRP A 109 -20.44 17.52 -37.49
CA TRP A 109 -19.22 17.63 -36.69
C TRP A 109 -18.36 18.84 -37.06
N TYR A 110 -18.19 19.13 -38.36
CA TYR A 110 -17.46 20.31 -38.82
C TYR A 110 -18.16 21.61 -38.44
N VAL A 111 -19.51 21.60 -38.46
CA VAL A 111 -20.32 22.73 -38.00
C VAL A 111 -20.11 22.98 -36.50
N LEU A 112 -20.07 21.93 -35.68
CA LEU A 112 -19.80 22.06 -34.25
C LEU A 112 -18.39 22.61 -33.97
N GLN A 113 -17.37 22.17 -34.71
CA GLN A 113 -16.02 22.70 -34.58
C GLN A 113 -15.92 24.16 -35.00
N ALA A 114 -16.57 24.55 -36.10
CA ALA A 114 -16.64 25.94 -36.53
C ALA A 114 -17.34 26.83 -35.48
N ALA A 115 -18.44 26.34 -34.89
CA ALA A 115 -19.14 27.04 -33.82
C ALA A 115 -18.26 27.21 -32.57
N VAL A 116 -17.52 26.17 -32.18
CA VAL A 116 -16.56 26.27 -31.06
C VAL A 116 -15.47 27.28 -31.35
N LEU A 117 -14.89 27.27 -32.55
CA LEU A 117 -13.85 28.22 -32.94
C LEU A 117 -14.37 29.65 -32.91
N LEU A 118 -15.58 29.89 -33.42
CA LEU A 118 -16.22 31.20 -33.39
C LEU A 118 -16.40 31.69 -31.95
N VAL A 119 -16.90 30.82 -31.06
CA VAL A 119 -17.06 31.17 -29.64
C VAL A 119 -15.70 31.43 -28.98
N SER A 120 -14.67 30.62 -29.25
CA SER A 120 -13.30 30.85 -28.76
C SER A 120 -12.76 32.22 -29.18
N VAL A 121 -12.99 32.63 -30.44
CA VAL A 121 -12.60 33.96 -30.94
C VAL A 121 -13.33 35.07 -30.17
N CYS A 122 -14.64 34.92 -29.93
CA CYS A 122 -15.40 35.87 -29.13
C CYS A 122 -14.85 36.00 -27.71
N PHE A 123 -14.56 34.88 -27.04
CA PHE A 123 -13.97 34.90 -25.69
C PHE A 123 -12.58 35.54 -25.66
N LEU A 124 -11.75 35.31 -26.68
CA LEU A 124 -10.45 35.98 -26.81
C LEU A 124 -10.61 37.48 -27.02
N ALA A 125 -11.55 37.92 -27.85
CA ALA A 125 -11.83 39.34 -28.05
C ALA A 125 -12.31 40.03 -26.76
N ILE A 126 -13.20 39.37 -26.01
CA ILE A 126 -13.65 39.83 -24.70
C ILE A 126 -12.47 39.90 -23.73
N ALA A 127 -11.58 38.90 -23.72
CA ALA A 127 -10.39 38.91 -22.87
C ALA A 127 -9.43 40.07 -23.22
N VAL A 128 -9.22 40.38 -24.52
CA VAL A 128 -8.40 41.53 -24.95
C VAL A 128 -8.98 42.85 -24.41
N TRP A 129 -10.30 42.99 -24.40
CA TRP A 129 -10.99 44.18 -23.93
C TRP A 129 -10.98 44.31 -22.40
N LEU A 130 -11.14 43.19 -21.69
CA LEU A 130 -11.18 43.16 -20.22
C LEU A 130 -9.79 43.09 -19.56
N ALA A 131 -8.74 42.70 -20.27
CA ALA A 131 -7.40 42.56 -19.72
C ALA A 131 -6.89 43.80 -18.95
N PRO A 132 -7.09 45.06 -19.40
CA PRO A 132 -6.68 46.23 -18.63
C PRO A 132 -7.40 46.40 -17.29
N LEU A 133 -8.64 45.92 -17.18
CA LEU A 133 -9.45 46.04 -15.95
C LEU A 133 -9.04 45.02 -14.89
N PHE A 134 -8.65 43.82 -15.31
CA PHE A 134 -8.28 42.72 -14.42
C PHE A 134 -6.76 42.51 -14.31
N GLY A 135 -5.98 43.34 -15.00
CA GLY A 135 -4.53 43.23 -15.05
C GLY A 135 -3.89 43.20 -13.68
N THR A 136 -4.30 44.09 -12.77
CA THR A 136 -3.70 44.22 -11.43
C THR A 136 -4.23 43.21 -10.40
N THR A 137 -5.34 42.52 -10.69
CA THR A 137 -5.99 41.60 -9.75
C THR A 137 -5.68 40.13 -10.02
N LEU A 138 -5.39 39.79 -11.28
CA LEU A 138 -5.06 38.42 -11.67
C LEU A 138 -3.54 38.13 -11.63
N PRO A 139 -3.14 36.87 -11.41
CA PRO A 139 -1.74 36.46 -11.46
C PRO A 139 -1.11 36.74 -12.83
N GLN A 140 0.16 37.12 -12.83
CA GLN A 140 0.95 37.31 -14.04
C GLN A 140 1.30 35.97 -14.68
N TRP A 141 1.61 35.98 -15.98
CA TRP A 141 2.17 34.81 -16.67
C TRP A 141 3.41 34.23 -15.96
N ARG A 142 4.21 35.09 -15.31
CA ARG A 142 5.39 34.69 -14.52
C ARG A 142 4.99 33.85 -13.30
N ASP A 143 3.87 34.19 -12.67
CA ASP A 143 3.35 33.45 -11.52
C ASP A 143 2.89 32.06 -11.94
N PHE A 144 2.27 31.93 -13.12
CA PHE A 144 1.93 30.62 -13.70
C PHE A 144 3.17 29.78 -13.97
N THR A 145 4.21 30.35 -14.60
CA THR A 145 5.45 29.61 -14.84
C THR A 145 6.11 29.17 -13.53
N THR A 146 6.08 30.03 -12.51
CA THR A 146 6.63 29.72 -11.18
C THR A 146 5.85 28.59 -10.51
N ALA A 147 4.52 28.63 -10.58
CA ALA A 147 3.66 27.58 -10.02
C ALA A 147 3.86 26.22 -10.73
N ILE A 148 3.96 26.21 -12.06
CA ILE A 148 4.21 24.99 -12.84
C ILE A 148 5.57 24.38 -12.49
N VAL A 149 6.64 25.18 -12.45
CA VAL A 149 7.98 24.71 -12.09
C VAL A 149 8.00 24.18 -10.65
N THR A 150 7.35 24.89 -9.72
CA THR A 150 7.24 24.45 -8.32
C THR A 150 6.51 23.10 -8.23
N ALA A 151 5.37 22.96 -8.91
CA ALA A 151 4.63 21.70 -8.94
C ALA A 151 5.45 20.55 -9.53
N LEU A 152 6.18 20.80 -10.63
CA LEU A 152 7.06 19.81 -11.24
C LEU A 152 8.17 19.37 -10.29
N ILE A 153 8.82 20.30 -9.59
CA ILE A 153 9.84 19.99 -8.58
C ILE A 153 9.23 19.14 -7.47
N VAL A 154 8.05 19.52 -6.94
CA VAL A 154 7.36 18.76 -5.89
C VAL A 154 7.02 17.35 -6.36
N VAL A 155 6.53 17.18 -7.60
CA VAL A 155 6.25 15.86 -8.18
C VAL A 155 7.54 15.06 -8.35
N CYS A 156 8.60 15.64 -8.90
CA CYS A 156 9.89 14.96 -9.06
C CYS A 156 10.48 14.54 -7.71
N VAL A 157 10.43 15.41 -6.69
CA VAL A 157 10.86 15.09 -5.33
C VAL A 157 9.97 14.01 -4.72
N GLY A 158 8.66 14.09 -4.90
CA GLY A 158 7.70 13.07 -4.44
C GLY A 158 7.98 11.71 -5.08
N VAL A 159 8.16 11.66 -6.40
CA VAL A 159 8.52 10.44 -7.14
C VAL A 159 9.92 9.95 -6.76
N PHE A 160 10.87 10.85 -6.51
CA PHE A 160 12.21 10.46 -6.05
C PHE A 160 12.17 9.87 -4.64
N ILE A 161 11.46 10.50 -3.70
CA ILE A 161 11.26 9.98 -2.34
C ILE A 161 10.52 8.66 -2.41
N GLN A 162 9.46 8.57 -3.21
CA GLN A 162 8.72 7.34 -3.43
C GLN A 162 9.65 6.28 -4.02
N SER A 163 10.36 6.53 -5.11
CA SER A 163 11.31 5.57 -5.69
C SER A 163 12.46 5.18 -4.74
N ALA A 164 12.91 6.09 -3.88
CA ALA A 164 13.93 5.83 -2.87
C ALA A 164 13.39 5.00 -1.69
N THR A 165 12.10 5.12 -1.39
CA THR A 165 11.43 4.47 -0.26
C THR A 165 10.62 3.23 -0.68
N SER A 166 10.27 3.12 -1.96
CA SER A 166 9.47 2.08 -2.61
C SER A 166 10.31 1.08 -3.38
N LYS A 167 11.65 1.12 -3.26
CA LYS A 167 12.37 -0.16 -3.33
C LYS A 167 11.68 -1.03 -2.29
N ASP A 168 11.15 -2.17 -2.73
CA ASP A 168 10.65 -3.22 -1.86
C ASP A 168 11.36 -3.06 -0.52
N VAL A 169 10.59 -2.79 0.53
CA VAL A 169 11.03 -3.21 1.85
C VAL A 169 11.09 -4.72 1.68
N ALA A 170 12.19 -5.21 1.09
CA ALA A 170 12.69 -6.54 1.22
C ALA A 170 12.81 -6.62 2.71
N VAL A 171 11.73 -7.14 3.32
CA VAL A 171 11.56 -7.18 4.75
C VAL A 171 12.82 -7.84 5.21
N ASN A 172 13.73 -7.04 5.77
CA ASN A 172 15.12 -7.46 5.90
C ASN A 172 15.05 -8.71 6.75
N SER A 173 15.37 -9.88 6.17
CA SER A 173 15.20 -11.16 6.84
C SER A 173 15.88 -11.14 8.19
N ASN A 174 17.02 -10.44 8.28
CA ASN A 174 17.73 -10.18 9.53
C ASN A 174 16.92 -9.38 10.56
N SER A 175 16.10 -8.41 10.13
CA SER A 175 15.21 -7.65 11.02
C SER A 175 14.03 -8.49 11.51
N ILE A 176 13.44 -9.33 10.65
CA ILE A 176 12.42 -10.32 11.07
C ILE A 176 13.04 -11.30 12.04
N ASP A 177 14.21 -11.87 11.75
CA ASP A 177 14.88 -12.85 12.60
C ASP A 177 15.26 -12.29 13.96
N LEU A 178 15.76 -11.05 13.99
CA LEU A 178 16.07 -10.36 15.25
C LEU A 178 14.80 -10.13 16.07
N ALA A 179 13.70 -9.69 15.43
CA ALA A 179 12.43 -9.48 16.10
C ALA A 179 11.81 -10.81 16.58
N ARG A 180 11.87 -11.86 15.75
CA ARG A 180 11.48 -13.24 16.07
C ARG A 180 12.19 -13.72 17.33
N ARG A 181 13.52 -13.63 17.39
CA ARG A 181 14.30 -14.06 18.57
C ARG A 181 13.90 -13.29 19.83
N ARG A 182 13.60 -12.00 19.70
CA ARG A 182 13.22 -11.14 20.82
C ARG A 182 11.83 -11.44 21.35
N TYR A 183 10.85 -11.58 20.47
CA TYR A 183 9.42 -11.61 20.84
C TYR A 183 8.85 -13.03 20.96
N LYS A 184 9.42 -14.02 20.25
CA LYS A 184 8.87 -15.38 20.18
C LYS A 184 8.55 -16.01 21.54
N PRO A 185 9.44 -16.01 22.56
CA PRO A 185 9.14 -16.64 23.84
C PRO A 185 7.92 -16.05 24.55
N MET A 186 7.75 -14.72 24.45
CA MET A 186 6.64 -14.01 25.07
C MET A 186 5.35 -14.15 24.26
N VAL A 187 5.44 -14.02 22.93
CA VAL A 187 4.29 -14.14 22.03
C VAL A 187 3.73 -15.56 22.02
N ASP A 188 4.57 -16.59 22.01
CA ASP A 188 4.12 -17.98 22.07
C ASP A 188 3.25 -18.23 23.31
N ARG A 189 3.69 -17.74 24.48
CA ARG A 189 2.93 -17.87 25.73
C ARG A 189 1.58 -17.15 25.67
N LEU A 190 1.59 -15.87 25.26
CA LEU A 190 0.37 -15.06 25.22
C LEU A 190 -0.62 -15.54 24.14
N ALA A 191 -0.12 -16.05 23.02
CA ALA A 191 -0.94 -16.61 21.95
C ALA A 191 -1.67 -17.88 22.41
N LEU A 192 -0.99 -18.75 23.18
CA LEU A 192 -1.62 -19.92 23.80
C LEU A 192 -2.71 -19.51 24.81
N GLU A 193 -2.46 -18.50 25.63
CA GLU A 193 -3.45 -17.98 26.60
C GLU A 193 -4.72 -17.42 25.91
N HIS A 194 -4.59 -16.90 24.68
CA HIS A 194 -5.69 -16.28 23.93
C HIS A 194 -6.26 -17.16 22.80
N GLY A 195 -5.76 -18.39 22.62
CA GLY A 195 -6.21 -19.30 21.55
C GLY A 195 -5.97 -18.76 20.14
N VAL A 196 -4.87 -18.04 19.95
CA VAL A 196 -4.43 -17.46 18.67
C VAL A 196 -3.28 -18.29 18.10
N ASP A 197 -3.24 -18.46 16.78
CA ASP A 197 -2.09 -19.08 16.12
C ASP A 197 -0.79 -18.31 16.44
N ARG A 198 0.22 -19.03 16.89
CA ARG A 198 1.49 -18.45 17.39
C ARG A 198 2.26 -17.73 16.30
N SER A 199 2.24 -18.25 15.08
CA SER A 199 2.97 -17.69 13.94
C SER A 199 2.30 -16.43 13.42
N PHE A 200 0.97 -16.41 13.38
CA PHE A 200 0.18 -15.22 13.06
C PHE A 200 0.32 -14.13 14.12
N ALA A 201 0.21 -14.49 15.40
CA ALA A 201 0.46 -13.58 16.53
C ALA A 201 1.84 -12.94 16.43
N LEU A 202 2.87 -13.73 16.12
CA LEU A 202 4.23 -13.25 15.98
C LEU A 202 4.41 -12.35 14.75
N ALA A 203 3.78 -12.69 13.63
CA ALA A 203 3.79 -11.85 12.43
C ALA A 203 3.21 -10.46 12.70
N LEU A 204 2.11 -10.41 13.45
CA LEU A 204 1.40 -9.17 13.78
C LEU A 204 2.25 -8.27 14.71
N VAL A 205 2.90 -8.86 15.72
CA VAL A 205 3.84 -8.14 16.59
C VAL A 205 5.08 -7.64 15.84
N ILE A 206 5.63 -8.44 14.93
CA ILE A 206 6.76 -8.01 14.09
C ILE A 206 6.34 -6.89 13.14
N ALA A 207 5.14 -6.97 12.56
CA ALA A 207 4.61 -5.91 11.69
C ALA A 207 4.48 -4.57 12.45
N GLU A 208 3.92 -4.60 13.66
CA GLU A 208 3.85 -3.44 14.57
C GLU A 208 5.23 -2.91 14.97
N ASP A 209 6.24 -3.79 15.09
CA ASP A 209 7.62 -3.39 15.37
C ASP A 209 8.29 -2.68 14.20
N LEU A 210 8.09 -3.20 13.00
CA LEU A 210 8.71 -2.69 11.80
C LEU A 210 8.03 -1.41 11.28
N GLN A 211 6.72 -1.25 11.48
CA GLN A 211 6.00 -0.05 11.04
C GLN A 211 6.13 1.16 11.98
N ARG A 212 6.58 0.99 13.23
CA ARG A 212 6.74 2.09 14.18
C ARG A 212 8.23 2.49 14.33
N PRO A 213 8.68 3.65 13.79
CA PRO A 213 10.07 4.07 13.94
C PRO A 213 10.46 4.16 15.41
N ARG A 214 11.59 3.54 15.79
CA ARG A 214 12.06 3.50 17.19
C ARG A 214 12.17 4.88 17.83
N TRP A 215 12.47 5.92 17.05
CA TRP A 215 12.53 7.32 17.50
C TRP A 215 11.15 7.90 17.82
N PHE A 216 10.08 7.47 17.15
CA PHE A 216 8.70 7.87 17.44
C PHE A 216 8.24 7.31 18.79
N ARG A 217 8.58 6.04 19.09
CA ARG A 217 8.36 5.46 20.44
C ARG A 217 9.17 6.14 21.54
N VAL A 218 10.33 6.71 21.21
CA VAL A 218 11.12 7.51 22.17
C VAL A 218 10.47 8.87 22.40
N ILE A 219 9.90 9.47 21.35
CA ILE A 219 9.12 10.71 21.44
C ILE A 219 7.83 10.48 22.24
N GLU A 220 7.05 9.44 21.96
CA GLU A 220 5.88 9.08 22.76
C GLU A 220 6.27 8.84 24.23
N ARG A 221 7.34 8.07 24.49
CA ARG A 221 7.84 7.83 25.86
C ARG A 221 8.34 9.09 26.57
N ARG A 222 8.80 10.11 25.83
CA ARG A 222 9.23 11.40 26.37
C ARG A 222 8.04 12.36 26.55
N LEU A 223 7.10 12.39 25.62
CA LEU A 223 5.86 13.19 25.70
C LEU A 223 4.90 12.67 26.77
N ALA A 224 4.81 11.35 26.95
CA ALA A 224 4.09 10.70 28.05
C ALA A 224 4.72 11.04 29.40
N ARG A 225 6.07 11.05 29.50
CA ARG A 225 6.79 11.50 30.70
C ARG A 225 6.60 12.98 31.00
N ALA A 226 6.44 13.80 29.96
CA ALA A 226 6.26 15.24 30.08
C ALA A 226 4.79 15.68 30.31
N ARG A 227 3.83 14.75 30.42
CA ARG A 227 2.38 15.05 30.60
C ARG A 227 1.76 15.97 29.54
N LEU A 228 2.37 16.09 28.35
CA LEU A 228 1.96 17.06 27.32
C LEU A 228 1.02 16.48 26.25
N ALA A 229 0.81 15.16 26.20
CA ALA A 229 -0.17 14.55 25.31
C ALA A 229 -1.54 14.44 26.00
N ARG A 230 -2.24 15.56 26.09
CA ARG A 230 -3.66 15.60 26.48
C ARG A 230 -4.47 15.53 25.19
N THR A 231 -5.29 14.49 25.03
CA THR A 231 -6.28 14.25 23.96
C THR A 231 -5.79 13.58 22.67
N VAL A 232 -5.96 12.24 22.59
CA VAL A 232 -6.73 11.56 21.53
C VAL A 232 -7.31 10.28 22.15
N GLY A 233 -8.64 10.13 22.15
CA GLY A 233 -9.33 8.93 22.64
C GLY A 233 -10.36 9.24 23.73
N VAL A 234 -11.64 9.23 23.35
CA VAL A 234 -12.80 9.43 24.22
C VAL A 234 -12.97 8.20 25.11
N GLY A 235 -12.71 8.33 26.40
CA GLY A 235 -12.92 7.26 27.37
C GLY A 235 -12.15 7.49 28.64
N GLN A 236 -12.80 8.11 29.62
CA GLN A 236 -12.29 8.25 30.97
C GLN A 236 -12.07 6.87 31.60
N SER A 237 -10.81 6.47 31.79
CA SER A 237 -10.43 5.65 32.94
C SER A 237 -9.02 6.04 33.41
N THR A 238 -8.99 6.57 34.62
CA THR A 238 -7.80 7.01 35.31
C THR A 238 -7.11 5.77 35.88
N GLY A 239 -6.10 5.23 35.19
CA GLY A 239 -5.27 4.18 35.77
C GLY A 239 -4.43 3.42 34.74
N GLN A 240 -3.12 3.35 35.00
CA GLN A 240 -2.10 2.55 34.30
C GLN A 240 -1.61 3.11 32.93
N TRP A 241 -0.89 4.22 33.00
CA TRP A 241 -0.23 4.88 31.86
C TRP A 241 1.19 4.37 31.57
N PHE A 242 1.39 3.06 31.59
CA PHE A 242 2.58 2.39 31.09
C PHE A 242 2.17 1.01 30.59
N ILE A 243 2.00 0.87 29.28
CA ILE A 243 1.77 -0.43 28.65
C ILE A 243 3.16 -1.03 28.40
N THR A 244 3.51 -2.10 29.12
CA THR A 244 4.72 -2.88 28.81
C THR A 244 4.57 -3.58 27.45
N ASP A 245 5.68 -3.99 26.81
CA ASP A 245 5.62 -4.77 25.56
C ASP A 245 4.67 -5.99 25.71
N GLU A 246 4.67 -6.63 26.88
CA GLU A 246 3.79 -7.75 27.24
C GLU A 246 2.31 -7.35 27.31
N GLN A 247 1.97 -6.27 28.02
CA GLN A 247 0.58 -5.77 28.10
C GLN A 247 0.06 -5.31 26.74
N GLY A 248 0.93 -4.71 25.92
CA GLY A 248 0.60 -4.27 24.56
C GLY A 248 0.27 -5.45 23.66
N ILE A 249 1.07 -6.52 23.73
CA ILE A 249 0.84 -7.75 22.98
C ILE A 249 -0.43 -8.45 23.49
N ALA A 250 -0.65 -8.53 24.80
CA ALA A 250 -1.88 -9.13 25.35
C ALA A 250 -3.15 -8.40 24.89
N MET A 251 -3.16 -7.06 24.90
CA MET A 251 -4.28 -6.27 24.37
C MET A 251 -4.47 -6.44 22.86
N LEU A 252 -3.38 -6.57 22.12
CA LEU A 252 -3.42 -6.82 20.68
C LEU A 252 -4.07 -8.18 20.38
N LEU A 253 -3.63 -9.24 21.07
CA LEU A 253 -4.17 -10.58 20.90
C LEU A 253 -5.62 -10.72 21.40
N SER A 254 -6.01 -9.98 22.44
CA SER A 254 -7.41 -9.96 22.89
C SER A 254 -8.35 -9.25 21.92
N SER A 255 -7.87 -8.24 21.18
CA SER A 255 -8.68 -7.50 20.19
C SER A 255 -9.01 -8.30 18.92
N ILE A 256 -8.15 -9.23 18.52
CA ILE A 256 -8.36 -10.10 17.36
C ILE A 256 -9.25 -11.32 17.69
N GLY A 257 -9.28 -11.75 18.95
CA GLY A 257 -10.02 -12.93 19.42
C GLY A 257 -9.38 -14.26 19.01
N SER A 258 -9.97 -15.37 19.44
CA SER A 258 -9.49 -16.71 19.08
C SER A 258 -9.63 -16.95 17.57
N LEU A 259 -8.51 -17.33 16.94
CA LEU A 259 -8.43 -17.66 15.51
C LEU A 259 -8.31 -19.17 15.29
N SER A 260 -8.81 -19.99 16.21
CA SER A 260 -8.80 -21.44 16.06
C SER A 260 -9.74 -21.87 14.92
N SER A 261 -9.22 -22.65 13.96
CA SER A 261 -9.98 -23.32 12.91
C SER A 261 -9.92 -24.82 13.17
N ALA A 262 -11.02 -25.56 13.01
CA ALA A 262 -11.06 -27.00 13.30
C ALA A 262 -10.05 -27.82 12.49
N ASP A 263 -9.59 -27.30 11.34
CA ASP A 263 -8.64 -27.95 10.42
C ASP A 263 -7.18 -27.49 10.62
N GLY A 264 -6.89 -26.70 11.65
CA GLY A 264 -5.53 -26.25 11.99
C GLY A 264 -4.88 -25.24 11.05
N ASP A 265 -5.53 -24.90 9.94
CA ASP A 265 -5.13 -23.81 9.06
C ASP A 265 -6.13 -22.64 9.16
N VAL A 266 -5.63 -21.46 9.54
CA VAL A 266 -6.46 -20.25 9.59
C VAL A 266 -6.56 -19.72 8.17
N SER A 267 -7.77 -19.73 7.59
CA SER A 267 -7.95 -19.21 6.22
C SER A 267 -7.34 -17.81 6.08
N ARG A 268 -6.64 -17.55 4.97
CA ARG A 268 -6.04 -16.23 4.66
C ARG A 268 -7.04 -15.08 4.84
N ALA A 269 -8.32 -15.30 4.51
CA ALA A 269 -9.38 -14.31 4.70
C ALA A 269 -9.66 -13.98 6.18
N LYS A 270 -9.67 -14.98 7.08
CA LYS A 270 -9.81 -14.75 8.53
C LYS A 270 -8.59 -14.02 9.10
N MET A 271 -7.38 -14.37 8.66
CA MET A 271 -6.15 -13.67 9.04
C MET A 271 -6.16 -12.21 8.54
N ALA A 272 -6.61 -11.99 7.30
CA ALA A 272 -6.75 -10.66 6.73
C ALA A 272 -7.73 -9.79 7.53
N ALA A 273 -8.93 -10.31 7.83
CA ALA A 273 -9.93 -9.61 8.63
C ALA A 273 -9.44 -9.34 10.06
N ALA A 274 -8.65 -10.24 10.65
CA ALA A 274 -8.05 -10.02 11.97
C ALA A 274 -6.97 -8.92 11.94
N ALA A 275 -6.14 -8.89 10.90
CA ALA A 275 -5.14 -7.83 10.72
C ALA A 275 -5.81 -6.46 10.44
N GLU A 276 -6.89 -6.44 9.64
CA GLU A 276 -7.66 -5.22 9.35
C GLU A 276 -8.28 -4.61 10.62
N LYS A 277 -8.77 -5.45 11.55
CA LYS A 277 -9.23 -4.97 12.87
C LYS A 277 -8.16 -4.25 13.68
N CYS A 278 -6.88 -4.58 13.47
CA CYS A 278 -5.77 -3.89 14.11
C CYS A 278 -5.44 -2.57 13.40
N ASN A 279 -5.53 -2.53 12.07
CA ASN A 279 -5.29 -1.34 11.27
C ASN A 279 -6.00 -1.45 9.90
N GLU A 280 -6.88 -0.50 9.60
CA GLU A 280 -7.73 -0.44 8.39
C GLU A 280 -6.95 -0.18 7.08
N GLY A 281 -5.61 -0.08 7.11
CA GLY A 281 -4.81 0.15 5.91
C GLY A 281 -4.56 -1.12 5.09
N ASP A 282 -4.98 -1.15 3.82
CA ASP A 282 -4.73 -2.28 2.90
C ASP A 282 -3.26 -2.73 2.83
N GLY A 283 -2.31 -1.78 2.92
CA GLY A 283 -0.88 -2.08 2.93
C GLY A 283 -0.38 -2.76 4.21
N TYR A 284 -1.08 -2.61 5.33
CA TYR A 284 -0.77 -3.28 6.59
C TYR A 284 -1.15 -4.76 6.55
N VAL A 285 -2.35 -5.08 6.05
CA VAL A 285 -2.84 -6.46 5.96
C VAL A 285 -1.91 -7.31 5.11
N GLU A 286 -1.55 -6.86 3.91
CA GLU A 286 -0.61 -7.59 3.05
C GLU A 286 0.80 -7.69 3.67
N PHE A 287 1.23 -6.69 4.43
CA PHE A 287 2.52 -6.74 5.13
C PHE A 287 2.55 -7.79 6.25
N VAL A 288 1.49 -7.88 7.06
CA VAL A 288 1.34 -8.92 8.11
C VAL A 288 1.31 -10.31 7.47
N LEU A 289 0.52 -10.50 6.41
CA LEU A 289 0.42 -11.79 5.71
C LEU A 289 1.75 -12.20 5.05
N ARG A 290 2.53 -11.23 4.55
CA ARG A 290 3.87 -11.48 4.01
C ARG A 290 4.85 -11.93 5.10
N ILE A 291 4.85 -11.29 6.27
CA ILE A 291 5.68 -11.71 7.41
C ILE A 291 5.25 -13.10 7.89
N HIS A 292 3.94 -13.35 7.99
CA HIS A 292 3.41 -14.68 8.34
C HIS A 292 3.92 -15.75 7.37
N GLY A 293 3.81 -15.53 6.06
CA GLY A 293 4.35 -16.45 5.06
C GLY A 293 5.85 -16.71 5.20
N LEU A 294 6.64 -15.70 5.57
CA LEU A 294 8.08 -15.87 5.84
C LEU A 294 8.37 -16.65 7.13
N LEU A 295 7.51 -16.54 8.14
CA LEU A 295 7.63 -17.31 9.38
C LEU A 295 7.21 -18.77 9.20
N GLU A 296 6.22 -19.02 8.35
CA GLU A 296 5.72 -20.36 8.00
C GLU A 296 6.66 -21.14 7.09
N GLN A 297 7.49 -20.45 6.30
CA GLN A 297 8.43 -21.10 5.39
C GLN A 297 9.36 -22.07 6.14
N GLY A 298 9.23 -23.36 5.81
CA GLY A 298 10.07 -24.44 6.34
C GLY A 298 9.64 -25.01 7.68
N ILE A 299 8.54 -24.54 8.28
CA ILE A 299 7.96 -25.19 9.48
C ILE A 299 7.04 -26.33 9.02
N TYR A 300 7.26 -27.52 9.56
CA TYR A 300 6.45 -28.69 9.28
C TYR A 300 5.49 -28.95 10.45
N ARG A 301 4.24 -29.32 10.15
CA ARG A 301 3.15 -29.42 11.13
C ARG A 301 2.25 -30.59 10.83
N THR A 302 1.65 -31.15 11.86
CA THR A 302 0.54 -32.09 11.70
C THR A 302 -0.75 -31.36 11.31
N SER A 303 -1.63 -32.03 10.58
CA SER A 303 -2.98 -31.53 10.29
C SER A 303 -3.91 -31.58 11.50
N LEU A 304 -3.70 -32.53 12.41
CA LEU A 304 -4.49 -32.63 13.63
C LEU A 304 -4.06 -31.58 14.66
N LEU A 305 -5.07 -30.99 15.30
CA LEU A 305 -4.94 -30.03 16.38
C LEU A 305 -4.98 -30.71 17.76
N ASP A 306 -4.26 -30.12 18.70
CA ASP A 306 -4.41 -30.42 20.12
C ASP A 306 -5.49 -29.53 20.76
N THR A 307 -5.77 -29.78 22.03
CA THR A 307 -6.66 -29.05 22.94
C THR A 307 -6.37 -27.55 23.06
N ASP A 308 -5.16 -27.11 22.71
CA ASP A 308 -4.73 -25.70 22.68
C ASP A 308 -5.00 -25.01 21.33
N GLY A 309 -5.66 -25.70 20.39
CA GLY A 309 -5.96 -25.17 19.06
C GLY A 309 -4.75 -25.07 18.12
N ASN A 310 -3.60 -25.61 18.51
CA ASN A 310 -2.38 -25.64 17.71
C ASN A 310 -2.08 -27.08 17.21
N PRO A 311 -1.31 -27.26 16.12
CA PRO A 311 -0.95 -28.59 15.62
C PRO A 311 -0.36 -29.49 16.71
N LEU A 312 -0.71 -30.78 16.72
CA LEU A 312 -0.17 -31.77 17.68
C LEU A 312 1.36 -31.76 17.72
N ILE A 313 2.00 -31.75 16.56
CA ILE A 313 3.47 -31.70 16.43
C ILE A 313 3.83 -30.56 15.49
N THR A 314 4.79 -29.75 15.92
CA THR A 314 5.49 -28.80 15.04
C THR A 314 6.97 -29.18 14.99
N ALA A 315 7.57 -29.07 13.81
CA ALA A 315 8.98 -29.36 13.58
C ALA A 315 9.62 -28.24 12.74
N SER A 316 10.80 -27.83 13.17
CA SER A 316 11.67 -26.91 12.44
C SER A 316 12.29 -27.63 11.24
N PRO A 317 12.73 -26.89 10.21
CA PRO A 317 13.44 -27.52 9.10
C PRO A 317 14.74 -28.16 9.59
N LEU A 318 15.15 -29.23 8.91
CA LEU A 318 16.41 -29.91 9.19
C LEU A 318 17.58 -28.94 9.00
N SER A 319 18.39 -28.80 10.03
CA SER A 319 19.58 -27.95 10.03
C SER A 319 20.83 -28.81 10.13
N LEU A 320 21.83 -28.57 9.28
CA LEU A 320 23.08 -29.32 9.33
C LEU A 320 24.00 -28.68 10.37
N LEU A 321 24.33 -29.41 11.43
CA LEU A 321 25.25 -28.97 12.47
C LEU A 321 26.33 -30.03 12.66
N ARG A 322 27.59 -29.68 12.38
CA ARG A 322 28.77 -30.55 12.59
C ARG A 322 28.66 -31.93 11.92
N GLY A 323 28.02 -32.01 10.75
CA GLY A 323 27.89 -33.26 9.98
C GLY A 323 26.71 -34.13 10.40
N GLU A 324 25.82 -33.63 11.25
CA GLU A 324 24.58 -34.32 11.64
C GLU A 324 23.37 -33.41 11.36
N TRP A 325 22.23 -34.03 11.08
CA TRP A 325 20.96 -33.31 10.99
C TRP A 325 20.44 -33.01 12.38
N VAL A 326 20.09 -31.76 12.64
CA VAL A 326 19.43 -31.32 13.86
C VAL A 326 18.03 -30.86 13.49
N VAL A 327 17.04 -31.47 14.15
CA VAL A 327 15.63 -31.12 14.08
C VAL A 327 15.12 -30.84 15.48
N SER A 328 14.29 -29.81 15.62
CA SER A 328 13.68 -29.45 16.88
C SER A 328 12.26 -28.95 16.67
N GLY A 329 11.47 -28.99 17.72
CA GLY A 329 10.07 -28.62 17.63
C GLY A 329 9.38 -28.58 18.98
N ASP A 330 8.06 -28.56 18.94
CA ASP A 330 7.24 -28.73 20.13
C ASP A 330 6.07 -29.67 19.85
N VAL A 331 5.51 -30.20 20.93
CA VAL A 331 4.30 -31.01 20.91
C VAL A 331 3.26 -30.47 21.87
N GLY A 332 2.00 -30.72 21.52
CA GLY A 332 0.86 -30.26 22.28
C GLY A 332 0.66 -31.01 23.61
N PRO A 333 -0.22 -30.50 24.49
CA PRO A 333 -0.44 -31.06 25.82
C PRO A 333 -0.89 -32.53 25.84
N SER A 334 -1.53 -33.01 24.77
CA SER A 334 -1.99 -34.39 24.66
C SER A 334 -0.88 -35.38 24.26
N VAL A 335 0.27 -34.87 23.79
CA VAL A 335 1.37 -35.70 23.28
C VAL A 335 2.43 -35.91 24.36
N HIS A 336 2.59 -37.16 24.79
CA HIS A 336 3.54 -37.51 25.86
C HIS A 336 4.86 -38.11 25.36
N ALA A 337 4.90 -38.56 24.10
CA ALA A 337 6.10 -39.08 23.48
C ALA A 337 6.00 -38.92 21.96
N ILE A 338 7.16 -38.79 21.32
CA ILE A 338 7.28 -38.78 19.86
C ILE A 338 8.32 -39.78 19.40
N THR A 339 8.15 -40.22 18.17
CA THR A 339 9.01 -41.16 17.49
C THR A 339 9.40 -40.59 16.14
N ILE A 340 10.69 -40.55 15.86
CA ILE A 340 11.27 -40.13 14.59
C ILE A 340 11.68 -41.40 13.84
N VAL A 341 11.16 -41.58 12.64
CA VAL A 341 11.37 -42.76 11.81
C VAL A 341 12.10 -42.35 10.54
N ASN A 342 13.17 -43.07 10.21
CA ASN A 342 13.76 -43.02 8.88
C ASN A 342 12.90 -43.86 7.92
N ASN A 343 12.30 -43.25 6.91
CA ASN A 343 11.40 -43.94 6.00
C ASN A 343 12.12 -44.96 5.11
N THR A 344 13.42 -44.78 4.88
CA THR A 344 14.27 -45.63 4.06
C THR A 344 14.78 -46.85 4.83
N THR A 345 15.40 -46.62 6.00
CA THR A 345 16.05 -47.69 6.79
C THR A 345 15.13 -48.30 7.85
N ARG A 346 13.98 -47.67 8.14
CA ARG A 346 13.08 -48.01 9.25
C ARG A 346 13.72 -47.91 10.64
N GLU A 347 14.88 -47.26 10.75
CA GLU A 347 15.47 -46.93 12.04
C GLU A 347 14.62 -45.92 12.80
N ILE A 348 14.63 -46.01 14.12
CA ILE A 348 13.76 -45.26 15.02
C ILE A 348 14.58 -44.52 16.07
N ARG A 349 14.19 -43.27 16.35
CA ARG A 349 14.70 -42.45 17.46
C ARG A 349 13.55 -41.85 18.25
N SER A 350 13.62 -41.90 19.58
CA SER A 350 12.64 -41.27 20.46
C SER A 350 13.33 -40.18 21.28
N PRO A 351 13.25 -38.91 20.88
CA PRO A 351 13.87 -37.82 21.63
C PRO A 351 13.13 -37.55 22.94
N ALA A 352 13.86 -37.03 23.93
CA ALA A 352 13.27 -36.59 25.18
C ALA A 352 12.45 -35.30 24.98
N LEU A 353 11.28 -35.24 25.62
CA LEU A 353 10.47 -34.04 25.73
C LEU A 353 10.93 -33.21 26.93
N HIS A 354 11.02 -31.91 26.74
CA HIS A 354 11.49 -30.94 27.73
C HIS A 354 10.37 -29.93 28.01
N SER A 355 9.79 -30.03 29.20
CA SER A 355 8.80 -29.07 29.70
C SER A 355 9.49 -27.86 30.32
N ALA A 356 9.04 -26.67 29.98
CA ALA A 356 9.48 -25.43 30.60
C ALA A 356 8.39 -24.87 31.53
N PRO A 357 8.75 -24.29 32.69
CA PRO A 357 7.77 -23.75 33.63
C PRO A 357 6.86 -22.70 32.97
N GLY A 358 5.54 -22.88 33.08
CA GLY A 358 4.53 -21.96 32.55
C GLY A 358 4.19 -22.15 31.07
N LEU A 359 4.74 -23.16 30.39
CA LEU A 359 4.35 -23.53 29.02
C LEU A 359 3.54 -24.84 29.04
N THR A 360 2.41 -24.83 28.33
CA THR A 360 1.52 -26.01 28.18
C THR A 360 2.08 -27.03 27.18
N ARG A 361 2.88 -26.57 26.21
CA ARG A 361 3.53 -27.40 25.19
C ARG A 361 4.95 -27.78 25.61
N THR A 362 5.38 -28.99 25.21
CA THR A 362 6.72 -29.50 25.53
C THR A 362 7.63 -29.45 24.32
N SER A 363 8.89 -29.04 24.52
CA SER A 363 9.86 -28.90 23.44
C SER A 363 10.67 -30.18 23.22
N TRP A 364 11.14 -30.41 22.01
CA TRP A 364 11.98 -31.56 21.68
C TRP A 364 13.07 -31.19 20.69
N SER A 365 14.15 -31.97 20.72
CA SER A 365 15.26 -31.84 19.79
C SER A 365 15.91 -33.21 19.57
N ALA A 366 16.31 -33.49 18.35
CA ALA A 366 17.00 -34.71 17.98
C ALA A 366 18.15 -34.42 17.02
N THR A 367 19.24 -35.15 17.22
CA THR A 367 20.35 -35.21 16.29
C THR A 367 20.28 -36.54 15.53
N LEU A 368 20.31 -36.46 14.21
CA LEU A 368 20.08 -37.59 13.29
C LEU A 368 21.29 -37.73 12.36
N PRO A 369 21.65 -38.96 11.95
CA PRO A 369 22.71 -39.18 10.98
C PRO A 369 22.43 -38.45 9.67
N VAL A 370 23.47 -37.91 9.02
CA VAL A 370 23.32 -37.17 7.74
C VAL A 370 22.74 -38.04 6.61
N GLU A 371 22.95 -39.36 6.70
CA GLU A 371 22.40 -40.39 5.80
C GLU A 371 20.86 -40.49 5.84
N TRP A 372 20.21 -39.90 6.84
CA TRP A 372 18.75 -39.92 6.95
C TRP A 372 18.11 -38.90 6.00
N THR A 373 17.73 -39.37 4.81
CA THR A 373 17.20 -38.53 3.71
C THR A 373 15.69 -38.40 3.67
N SER A 374 14.96 -39.22 4.41
CA SER A 374 13.49 -39.14 4.51
C SER A 374 13.07 -39.51 5.92
N ILE A 375 12.46 -38.55 6.62
CA ILE A 375 12.18 -38.65 8.05
C ILE A 375 10.71 -38.37 8.29
N THR A 376 10.08 -39.15 9.15
CA THR A 376 8.72 -38.87 9.63
C THR A 376 8.72 -38.78 11.14
N VAL A 377 8.08 -37.74 11.68
CA VAL A 377 7.84 -37.58 13.11
C VAL A 377 6.39 -37.97 13.42
N LEU A 378 6.23 -38.87 14.36
CA LEU A 378 4.95 -39.46 14.77
C LEU A 378 4.76 -39.27 16.28
N PRO A 379 3.53 -39.02 16.77
CA PRO A 379 3.21 -39.25 18.17
C PRO A 379 3.28 -40.76 18.45
N ASP A 380 3.67 -41.13 19.67
CA ASP A 380 3.73 -42.54 20.06
C ASP A 380 2.33 -43.22 19.89
N PRO A 381 2.24 -44.43 19.31
CA PRO A 381 0.99 -45.12 19.00
C PRO A 381 -0.02 -45.28 20.15
N HIS A 382 0.39 -45.07 21.40
CA HIS A 382 -0.54 -45.10 22.54
C HIS A 382 -1.38 -43.83 22.72
N VAL A 383 -1.14 -42.77 21.95
CA VAL A 383 -1.72 -41.43 22.19
C VAL A 383 -2.87 -41.06 21.25
N THR A 384 -2.95 -41.63 20.05
CA THR A 384 -3.98 -41.26 19.05
C THR A 384 -4.74 -42.51 18.63
N GLY A 385 -5.98 -42.67 19.12
CA GLY A 385 -6.87 -43.71 18.59
C GLY A 385 -7.01 -43.52 17.09
N ASP A 386 -6.67 -44.54 16.29
CA ASP A 386 -6.78 -44.69 14.81
C ASP A 386 -6.39 -43.52 13.87
N TYR A 387 -6.03 -42.34 14.35
CA TYR A 387 -5.67 -41.18 13.55
C TYR A 387 -4.15 -40.97 13.55
N ARG A 388 -3.47 -41.47 12.50
CA ARG A 388 -2.06 -41.18 12.26
C ARG A 388 -1.85 -39.70 11.97
N SER A 389 -1.33 -38.98 12.96
CA SER A 389 -0.81 -37.62 12.78
C SER A 389 0.66 -37.71 12.46
N GLU A 390 1.10 -37.28 11.27
CA GLU A 390 2.50 -37.40 10.87
C GLU A 390 3.08 -36.12 10.28
N VAL A 391 4.37 -35.91 10.51
CA VAL A 391 5.12 -34.78 9.94
C VAL A 391 6.28 -35.33 9.11
N ALA A 392 6.17 -35.24 7.79
CA ALA A 392 7.22 -35.64 6.87
C ALA A 392 8.25 -34.52 6.72
N LEU A 393 9.52 -34.83 6.95
CA LEU A 393 10.66 -33.95 6.86
C LEU A 393 11.61 -34.42 5.76
N TRP A 394 12.08 -33.47 4.97
CA TRP A 394 13.02 -33.71 3.88
C TRP A 394 14.24 -32.82 4.07
N PRO A 395 15.46 -33.34 3.89
CA PRO A 395 16.65 -32.51 3.79
C PRO A 395 16.46 -31.44 2.71
N PRO A 396 17.01 -30.23 2.91
CA PRO A 396 16.85 -29.14 1.95
C PRO A 396 17.56 -29.33 0.59
N TYR A 397 18.10 -30.52 0.27
CA TYR A 397 18.83 -30.81 -0.98
C TYR A 397 18.63 -32.24 -1.47
#